data_AF-A0A838VZV6-F1
#
_entry.id   AF-A0A838VZV6-F1
#
_cell.length_a   1.000
_cell.length_b   1.000
_cell.length_c   1.000
_cell.angle_alpha   90.00
_cell.angle_beta   90.00
_cell.angle_gamma   90.00
#
_symmetry.space_group_name_H-M   'P 1'
#
loop_
_entity.id
_entity.type
_entity.pdbx_description
1 polymer ?
#
loop_
_entity_poly.entity_id
_entity_poly.type
_entity_poly.pdbx_seq_one_letter_code
_entity_poly.pdbx_strand_id
1 'polypeptide(L)'
;MFKDFIKNLVFICVALIGLTGVITIHELGHWSFCKLFGVHTPRFSIGFGPALLKKEISNTEFVLAAFPVGGYVSIAGVDTTTPKWLLPYSFISKPYWQKVLILLGGILFNILFGLSVLALRAMLKRFGIKAKEQQVTITEPLAKKGAQFIGPLGIISLISRAAQSGFSSYGLILAALSLNVAFFNLIPLPFFDGGQLLVYSIEAFTGKELESTTYDLISTLSLVAFLVFTLVISFKDVLRIFKKS
;
A
#
# COMPACT_ATOMS: atom_id res chain seq x y z
N MET A 1 -21.38 13.37 -23.99
CA MET A 1 -20.12 12.74 -24.43
C MET A 1 -18.88 13.40 -23.83
N PHE A 2 -18.49 14.64 -24.20
CA PHE A 2 -17.30 15.29 -23.62
C PHE A 2 -17.41 15.55 -22.10
N LYS A 3 -18.56 16.04 -21.63
CA LYS A 3 -18.80 16.26 -20.18
C LYS A 3 -18.70 14.96 -19.37
N ASP A 4 -19.20 13.85 -19.91
CA ASP A 4 -19.16 12.54 -19.27
C ASP A 4 -17.73 11.98 -19.22
N PHE A 5 -16.96 12.20 -20.30
CA PHE A 5 -15.54 11.86 -20.36
C PHE A 5 -14.73 12.59 -19.29
N ILE A 6 -14.87 13.92 -19.18
CA ILE A 6 -14.19 14.72 -18.17
C ILE A 6 -14.58 14.28 -16.75
N LYS A 7 -15.87 14.03 -16.52
CA LYS A 7 -16.36 13.54 -15.22
C LYS A 7 -15.69 12.21 -14.84
N ASN A 8 -15.64 11.25 -15.75
CA ASN A 8 -14.99 9.96 -15.51
C ASN A 8 -13.48 10.11 -15.24
N LEU A 9 -12.81 10.99 -15.98
CA LEU A 9 -11.39 11.29 -15.79
C LEU A 9 -11.13 11.82 -14.37
N VAL A 10 -11.94 12.77 -13.89
CA VAL A 10 -11.84 13.31 -12.52
C VAL A 10 -11.93 12.20 -11.48
N PHE A 11 -12.89 11.28 -11.60
CA PHE A 11 -13.04 10.19 -10.63
C PHE A 11 -11.93 9.14 -10.71
N ILE A 12 -11.30 8.95 -11.87
CA ILE A 12 -10.08 8.15 -11.99
C ILE A 12 -8.93 8.84 -11.25
N CYS A 13 -8.74 10.15 -11.40
CA CYS A 13 -7.74 10.89 -10.63
C CYS A 13 -7.99 10.80 -9.12
N VAL A 14 -9.23 10.95 -8.67
CA VAL A 14 -9.62 10.75 -7.26
C VAL A 14 -9.32 9.33 -6.78
N ALA A 15 -9.51 8.33 -7.64
CA ALA A 15 -9.17 6.95 -7.31
C ALA A 15 -7.66 6.73 -7.12
N LEU A 16 -6.84 7.28 -8.03
CA LEU A 16 -5.38 7.22 -7.94
C LEU A 16 -4.84 7.94 -6.70
N ILE A 17 -5.40 9.12 -6.38
CA ILE A 17 -5.07 9.86 -5.14
C ILE A 17 -5.44 9.03 -3.91
N GLY A 18 -6.61 8.38 -3.91
CA GLY A 18 -7.04 7.52 -2.81
C GLY A 18 -6.11 6.32 -2.59
N LEU A 19 -5.73 5.65 -3.67
CA LEU A 19 -4.78 4.52 -3.64
C LEU A 19 -3.41 4.98 -3.12
N THR A 20 -2.91 6.12 -3.62
CA THR A 20 -1.68 6.76 -3.14
C THR A 20 -1.76 7.08 -1.66
N GLY A 21 -2.89 7.60 -1.19
CA GLY A 21 -3.13 7.88 0.22
C GLY A 21 -3.03 6.63 1.08
N VAL A 22 -3.67 5.53 0.69
CA VAL A 22 -3.59 4.25 1.42
C VAL A 22 -2.15 3.75 1.50
N ILE A 23 -1.40 3.77 0.39
CA ILE A 23 0.00 3.33 0.39
C ILE A 23 0.85 4.29 1.23
N THR A 24 0.61 5.60 1.16
CA THR A 24 1.33 6.59 1.97
C THR A 24 1.15 6.36 3.47
N ILE A 25 -0.04 5.95 3.91
CA ILE A 25 -0.28 5.59 5.32
C ILE A 25 0.56 4.38 5.73
N HIS A 26 0.69 3.38 4.85
CA HIS A 26 1.57 2.23 5.05
C HIS A 26 3.03 2.69 5.25
N GLU A 27 3.55 3.46 4.30
CA GLU A 27 4.92 3.98 4.35
C GLU A 27 5.16 4.86 5.60
N LEU A 28 4.14 5.64 6.00
CA LEU A 28 4.19 6.48 7.20
C LEU A 28 4.39 5.63 8.46
N GLY A 29 3.84 4.42 8.51
CA GLY A 29 4.06 3.49 9.60
C GLY A 29 5.52 3.08 9.74
N HIS A 30 6.14 2.61 8.65
CA HIS A 30 7.57 2.27 8.66
C HIS A 30 8.44 3.48 9.03
N TRP A 31 8.17 4.63 8.42
CA TRP A 31 8.90 5.87 8.71
C TRP A 31 8.80 6.26 10.18
N SER A 32 7.60 6.19 10.77
CA SER A 32 7.36 6.56 12.16
C SER A 32 8.18 5.70 13.12
N PHE A 33 8.19 4.38 12.92
CA PHE A 33 9.00 3.46 13.74
C PHE A 33 10.51 3.60 13.47
N CYS A 34 10.91 3.91 12.23
CA CYS A 34 12.31 4.24 11.94
C CYS A 34 12.77 5.45 12.76
N LYS A 35 11.97 6.52 12.80
CA LYS A 35 12.29 7.70 13.61
C LYS A 35 12.31 7.39 15.10
N LEU A 36 11.38 6.57 15.58
CA LEU A 36 11.35 6.14 16.98
C LEU A 36 12.64 5.41 17.41
N PHE A 37 13.22 4.58 16.54
CA PHE A 37 14.43 3.82 16.84
C PHE A 37 15.73 4.47 16.34
N GLY A 38 15.66 5.72 15.85
CA GLY A 38 16.82 6.44 15.32
C GLY A 38 17.44 5.78 14.10
N VAL A 39 16.61 5.18 13.24
CA VAL A 39 17.00 4.72 11.90
C VAL A 39 16.87 5.88 10.93
N HIS A 40 17.91 6.12 10.14
CA HIS A 40 17.91 7.16 9.13
C HIS A 40 17.08 6.76 7.92
N THR A 41 16.25 7.68 7.44
CA THR A 41 15.36 7.49 6.29
C THR A 41 15.62 8.61 5.29
N PRO A 42 16.49 8.43 4.28
CA PRO A 42 16.93 9.52 3.41
C PRO A 42 15.78 10.21 2.67
N ARG A 43 14.77 9.44 2.25
CA ARG A 43 13.66 9.93 1.46
C ARG A 43 12.34 9.28 1.85
N PHE A 44 11.28 10.07 1.85
CA PHE A 44 9.90 9.62 1.92
C PHE A 44 9.16 10.18 0.72
N SER A 45 8.68 9.32 -0.18
CA SER A 45 8.03 9.74 -1.43
C SER A 45 6.56 9.36 -1.45
N ILE A 46 5.72 10.35 -1.73
CA ILE A 46 4.29 10.18 -2.05
C ILE A 46 4.18 10.15 -3.57
N GLY A 47 3.88 8.98 -4.13
CA GLY A 47 3.91 8.74 -5.57
C GLY A 47 5.29 8.44 -6.14
N PHE A 48 5.37 8.34 -7.47
CA PHE A 48 6.59 8.07 -8.24
C PHE A 48 6.87 9.16 -9.29
N GLY A 49 8.11 9.17 -9.79
CA GLY A 49 8.57 10.06 -10.87
C GLY A 49 9.23 11.36 -10.38
N PRO A 50 9.28 12.41 -11.22
CA PRO A 50 9.94 13.66 -10.86
C PRO A 50 9.24 14.33 -9.69
N ALA A 51 10.04 14.93 -8.80
CA ALA A 51 9.53 15.63 -7.62
C ALA A 51 8.83 16.93 -8.03
N LEU A 52 7.58 17.09 -7.62
CA LEU A 52 6.84 18.34 -7.73
C LEU A 52 7.14 19.27 -6.55
N LEU A 53 7.13 18.70 -5.35
CA LEU A 53 7.47 19.41 -4.11
C LEU A 53 8.47 18.59 -3.31
N LYS A 54 9.37 19.30 -2.64
CA LYS A 54 10.38 18.71 -1.76
C LYS A 54 10.44 19.51 -0.47
N LYS A 55 10.53 18.81 0.65
CA LYS A 55 10.75 19.44 1.94
C LYS A 55 11.56 18.51 2.84
N GLU A 56 12.58 19.04 3.47
CA GLU A 56 13.37 18.27 4.44
C GLU A 56 12.77 18.41 5.84
N ILE A 57 12.46 17.29 6.47
CA ILE A 57 11.94 17.24 7.85
C ILE A 57 12.63 16.09 8.57
N SER A 58 13.24 16.37 9.73
CA SER A 58 13.88 15.35 10.58
C SER A 58 14.93 14.50 9.84
N ASN A 59 15.75 15.14 9.00
CA ASN A 59 16.74 14.48 8.14
C ASN A 59 16.11 13.46 7.16
N THR A 60 14.93 13.78 6.63
CA THR A 60 14.24 13.02 5.59
C THR A 60 13.74 13.98 4.53
N GLU A 61 14.09 13.74 3.27
CA GLU A 61 13.53 14.47 2.13
C GLU A 61 12.12 13.93 1.85
N PHE A 62 11.09 14.69 2.23
CA PHE A 62 9.70 14.42 1.85
C PHE A 62 9.47 14.92 0.42
N VAL A 63 9.07 14.01 -0.46
CA VAL A 63 8.84 14.28 -1.87
C VAL A 63 7.38 14.02 -2.21
N LEU A 64 6.72 15.02 -2.80
CA LEU A 64 5.48 14.81 -3.53
C LEU A 64 5.83 14.65 -5.01
N ALA A 65 5.62 13.46 -5.57
CA ALA A 65 6.01 13.15 -6.94
C ALA A 65 4.87 13.42 -7.93
N ALA A 66 5.21 13.52 -9.22
CA ALA A 66 4.27 13.87 -10.27
C ALA A 66 3.19 12.81 -10.52
N PHE A 67 3.52 11.52 -10.37
CA PHE A 67 2.58 10.44 -10.59
C PHE A 67 2.02 9.95 -9.25
N PRO A 68 0.72 10.17 -8.96
CA PRO A 68 0.07 9.69 -7.75
C PRO A 68 -0.26 8.21 -7.90
N VAL A 69 0.78 7.38 -7.90
CA VAL A 69 0.71 5.94 -7.92
C VAL A 69 1.73 5.47 -6.89
N GLY A 70 1.31 4.77 -5.84
CA GLY A 70 2.22 4.23 -4.84
C GLY A 70 2.94 5.27 -3.98
N GLY A 71 4.06 4.85 -3.41
CA GLY A 71 4.90 5.61 -2.50
C GLY A 71 5.99 4.68 -1.96
N TYR A 72 7.02 5.26 -1.35
CA TYR A 72 8.06 4.48 -0.70
C TYR A 72 8.78 5.31 0.38
N VAL A 73 9.23 4.64 1.43
CA VAL A 73 10.26 5.15 2.34
C VAL A 73 11.60 4.46 2.04
N SER A 74 12.64 5.25 1.77
CA SER A 74 14.00 4.72 1.71
C SER A 74 14.53 4.60 3.14
N ILE A 75 15.06 3.41 3.47
CA ILE A 75 15.54 3.06 4.80
C ILE A 75 17.02 2.72 4.70
N ALA A 76 17.86 3.43 5.47
CA ALA A 76 19.29 3.16 5.49
C ALA A 76 19.56 1.69 5.87
N GLY A 77 20.40 1.02 5.10
CA GLY A 77 20.77 -0.39 5.28
C GLY A 77 19.84 -1.40 4.61
N VAL A 78 18.72 -0.97 4.03
CA VAL A 78 17.91 -1.85 3.15
C VAL A 78 18.35 -1.67 1.70
N ASP A 79 18.61 -0.42 1.30
CA ASP A 79 19.06 -0.10 -0.06
C ASP A 79 20.58 -0.29 -0.21
N THR A 80 21.02 -0.87 -1.34
CA THR A 80 22.45 -1.08 -1.68
C THR A 80 23.23 0.22 -1.86
N THR A 81 22.53 1.36 -1.95
CA THR A 81 23.10 2.70 -2.10
C THR A 81 23.44 3.38 -0.77
N THR A 82 23.21 2.72 0.37
CA THR A 82 23.45 3.29 1.69
C THR A 82 24.94 3.57 1.91
N PRO A 83 25.36 4.83 2.18
CA PRO A 83 26.75 5.14 2.46
C PRO A 83 27.27 4.43 3.72
N LYS A 84 28.53 3.97 3.71
CA LYS A 84 29.11 3.22 4.84
C LYS A 84 29.04 3.96 6.19
N TRP A 85 29.19 5.29 6.18
CA TRP A 85 29.12 6.12 7.39
C TRP A 85 27.71 6.18 8.00
N LEU A 86 26.67 5.78 7.25
CA LEU A 86 25.28 5.74 7.71
C LEU A 86 24.88 4.37 8.29
N LEU A 87 25.73 3.34 8.15
CA LEU A 87 25.49 2.00 8.68
C LEU A 87 25.20 1.95 10.19
N PRO A 88 25.83 2.77 11.06
CA PRO A 88 25.48 2.79 12.49
C PRO A 88 24.05 3.27 12.78
N TYR A 89 23.45 4.02 11.85
CA TYR A 89 22.09 4.53 11.92
C TYR A 89 21.15 3.79 10.97
N SER A 90 21.53 2.57 10.56
CA SER A 90 20.80 1.76 9.59
C SER A 90 19.88 0.74 10.25
N PHE A 91 18.92 0.24 9.48
CA PHE A 91 18.04 -0.86 9.86
C PHE A 91 18.81 -2.12 10.28
N ILE A 92 19.88 -2.47 9.56
CA ILE A 92 20.69 -3.67 9.84
C ILE A 92 21.28 -3.63 11.25
N SER A 93 21.71 -2.45 11.72
CA SER A 93 22.34 -2.27 13.03
C SER A 93 21.41 -2.46 14.23
N LYS A 94 20.09 -2.48 14.01
CA LYS A 94 19.10 -2.54 15.08
C LYS A 94 18.88 -3.98 15.57
N PRO A 95 18.58 -4.18 16.86
CA PRO A 95 18.19 -5.50 17.36
C PRO A 95 16.91 -5.99 16.66
N TYR A 96 16.75 -7.31 16.56
CA TYR A 96 15.68 -7.92 15.77
C TYR A 96 14.27 -7.45 16.17
N TRP A 97 14.00 -7.24 17.46
CA TRP A 97 12.69 -6.74 17.90
C TRP A 97 12.38 -5.33 17.35
N GLN A 98 13.38 -4.47 17.17
CA GLN A 98 13.18 -3.15 16.54
C GLN A 98 12.93 -3.30 15.05
N LYS A 99 13.68 -4.18 14.36
CA LYS A 99 13.44 -4.51 12.94
C LYS A 99 12.01 -4.99 12.73
N VAL A 100 11.56 -5.93 13.55
CA VAL A 100 10.18 -6.47 13.56
C VAL A 100 9.15 -5.36 13.77
N LEU A 101 9.33 -4.47 14.75
CA LEU A 101 8.40 -3.36 14.98
C LEU A 101 8.38 -2.34 13.83
N ILE A 102 9.52 -2.08 13.18
CA ILE A 102 9.58 -1.22 11.98
C ILE A 102 8.76 -1.83 10.86
N LEU A 103 8.92 -3.14 10.58
CA LEU A 103 8.16 -3.85 9.54
C LEU A 103 6.65 -3.91 9.88
N LEU A 104 6.31 -4.15 11.14
CA LEU A 104 4.92 -4.10 11.58
C LEU A 104 4.31 -2.69 11.51
N GLY A 105 5.13 -1.64 11.52
CA GLY A 105 4.70 -0.25 11.49
C GLY A 105 3.72 0.05 10.35
N GLY A 106 4.03 -0.36 9.12
CA GLY A 106 3.17 -0.13 7.96
C GLY A 106 1.82 -0.86 8.05
N ILE A 107 1.87 -2.13 8.45
CA ILE A 107 0.68 -2.98 8.68
C ILE A 107 -0.23 -2.34 9.74
N LEU A 108 0.34 -1.95 10.89
CA LEU A 108 -0.38 -1.34 12.00
C LEU A 108 -1.06 -0.03 11.58
N PHE A 109 -0.36 0.84 10.86
CA PHE A 109 -0.91 2.13 10.42
C PHE A 109 -2.06 1.96 9.45
N ASN A 110 -1.97 0.98 8.53
CA ASN A 110 -3.07 0.66 7.62
C ASN A 110 -4.30 0.08 8.35
N ILE A 111 -4.08 -0.76 9.37
CA ILE A 111 -5.19 -1.25 10.21
C ILE A 111 -5.84 -0.08 10.94
N LEU A 112 -5.04 0.77 11.59
CA LEU A 112 -5.53 1.95 12.33
C LEU A 112 -6.30 2.90 11.41
N PHE A 113 -5.78 3.18 10.21
CA PHE A 113 -6.47 4.02 9.24
C PHE A 113 -7.80 3.39 8.81
N GLY A 114 -7.81 2.12 8.41
CA GLY A 114 -9.04 1.43 8.02
C GLY A 114 -10.10 1.46 9.11
N LEU A 115 -9.72 1.14 10.36
CA LEU A 115 -10.62 1.21 11.52
C LEU A 115 -11.09 2.62 11.81
N SER A 116 -10.21 3.63 11.71
CA SER A 116 -10.57 5.03 11.93
C SER A 116 -11.62 5.53 10.93
N VAL A 117 -11.51 5.14 9.66
CA VAL A 117 -12.47 5.50 8.62
C VAL A 117 -13.82 4.81 8.85
N LEU A 118 -13.82 3.54 9.26
CA LEU A 118 -15.04 2.82 9.63
C LEU A 118 -15.71 3.42 10.87
N ALA A 119 -14.93 3.78 11.88
CA ALA A 119 -15.42 4.43 13.08
C ALA A 119 -16.02 5.82 12.77
N LEU A 120 -15.33 6.62 11.96
CA LEU A 120 -15.83 7.92 11.51
C LEU A 120 -17.14 7.76 10.73
N ARG A 121 -17.22 6.79 9.82
CA ARG A 121 -18.46 6.49 9.08
C ARG A 121 -19.60 6.12 10.03
N ALA A 122 -19.34 5.25 11.01
CA ALA A 122 -20.34 4.84 12.00
C ALA A 122 -20.81 6.03 12.85
N MET A 123 -19.89 6.92 13.23
CA MET A 123 -20.20 8.17 13.93
C MET A 123 -21.08 9.08 13.07
N LEU A 124 -20.71 9.37 11.82
CA LEU A 124 -21.49 10.25 10.93
C LEU A 124 -22.91 9.74 10.71
N LYS A 125 -23.11 8.42 10.63
CA LYS A 125 -24.45 7.80 10.56
C LYS A 125 -25.29 8.08 11.81
N ARG A 126 -24.69 8.06 13.01
CA ARG A 126 -25.39 8.38 14.28
C ARG A 126 -25.86 9.84 14.32
N PHE A 127 -25.13 10.76 13.69
CA PHE A 127 -25.52 12.17 13.55
C PHE A 127 -26.55 12.44 12.44
N GLY A 128 -27.16 11.41 11.86
CA GLY A 128 -28.24 11.57 10.88
C GLY A 128 -27.78 12.00 9.48
N ILE A 129 -26.46 12.01 9.21
CA ILE A 129 -25.93 12.24 7.87
C ILE A 129 -26.19 10.97 7.03
N LYS A 130 -27.36 10.94 6.38
CA LYS A 130 -27.73 9.88 5.43
C LYS A 130 -26.87 10.04 4.18
N ALA A 131 -25.78 9.29 4.10
CA ALA A 131 -25.06 9.15 2.85
C ALA A 131 -25.98 8.56 1.79
N LYS A 132 -25.89 9.06 0.55
CA LYS A 132 -26.56 8.45 -0.61
C LYS A 132 -25.92 7.09 -0.85
N GLU A 133 -26.45 6.06 -0.18
CA GLU A 133 -26.00 4.69 -0.32
C GLU A 133 -26.50 4.15 -1.65
N GLN A 134 -25.74 4.39 -2.72
CA GLN A 134 -25.86 3.53 -3.88
C GLN A 134 -25.20 2.21 -3.48
N GLN A 135 -25.99 1.14 -3.38
CA GLN A 135 -25.44 -0.20 -3.22
C GLN A 135 -24.40 -0.39 -4.32
N VAL A 136 -23.12 -0.33 -3.96
CA VAL A 136 -22.09 -0.95 -4.77
C VAL A 136 -22.40 -2.43 -4.61
N THR A 137 -23.21 -2.97 -5.52
CA THR A 137 -23.51 -4.40 -5.59
C THR A 137 -22.18 -5.11 -5.86
N ILE A 138 -21.42 -5.38 -4.79
CA ILE A 138 -20.28 -6.28 -4.81
C ILE A 138 -20.80 -7.72 -4.99
N THR A 139 -22.10 -7.94 -4.84
CA THR A 139 -22.71 -9.27 -4.81
C THR A 139 -23.79 -9.37 -5.87
N GLU A 140 -23.46 -9.87 -7.06
CA GLU A 140 -24.34 -10.80 -7.80
C GLU A 140 -23.60 -11.63 -8.86
N PRO A 141 -22.50 -11.21 -9.54
CA PRO A 141 -21.77 -12.11 -10.42
C PRO A 141 -20.52 -12.77 -9.78
N LEU A 142 -20.14 -12.41 -8.55
CA LEU A 142 -18.94 -12.97 -7.89
C LEU A 142 -19.17 -14.32 -7.19
N ALA A 143 -20.41 -14.66 -6.82
CA ALA A 143 -20.71 -15.97 -6.20
C ALA A 143 -20.90 -17.10 -7.22
N LYS A 144 -21.21 -16.78 -8.49
CA LYS A 144 -21.47 -17.77 -9.56
C LYS A 144 -20.29 -18.04 -10.50
N LYS A 145 -19.16 -17.34 -10.35
CA LYS A 145 -17.90 -17.64 -11.05
C LYS A 145 -16.77 -17.50 -10.03
N GLY A 146 -16.13 -18.61 -9.68
CA GLY A 146 -15.15 -18.74 -8.59
C GLY A 146 -14.13 -17.60 -8.50
N ALA A 147 -13.59 -17.39 -7.30
CA ALA A 147 -12.64 -16.35 -6.87
C ALA A 147 -12.01 -15.56 -8.03
N GLN A 148 -12.71 -14.53 -8.52
CA GLN A 148 -12.16 -13.65 -9.53
C GLN A 148 -11.25 -12.63 -8.84
N PHE A 149 -9.94 -12.80 -9.02
CA PHE A 149 -8.98 -11.78 -8.67
C PHE A 149 -9.28 -10.49 -9.44
N ILE A 150 -9.30 -9.37 -8.72
CA ILE A 150 -9.47 -8.01 -9.28
C ILE A 150 -8.06 -7.45 -9.48
N GLY A 151 -7.72 -7.06 -10.70
CA GLY A 151 -6.41 -6.47 -10.99
C GLY A 151 -6.35 -4.98 -10.62
N PRO A 152 -5.18 -4.36 -10.83
CA PRO A 152 -4.97 -2.93 -10.56
C PRO A 152 -6.02 -2.02 -11.24
N LEU A 153 -6.36 -2.31 -12.50
CA LEU A 153 -7.37 -1.55 -13.25
C LEU A 153 -8.77 -1.75 -12.65
N GLY A 154 -9.11 -2.98 -12.26
CA GLY A 154 -10.35 -3.28 -11.55
C GLY A 154 -10.46 -2.52 -10.23
N ILE A 155 -9.38 -2.44 -9.44
CA ILE A 155 -9.32 -1.67 -8.19
C ILE A 155 -9.54 -0.18 -8.44
N ILE A 156 -8.86 0.42 -9.43
CA ILE A 156 -9.07 1.84 -9.79
C ILE A 156 -10.54 2.07 -10.19
N SER A 157 -11.13 1.15 -10.95
CA SER A 157 -12.55 1.25 -11.34
C SER A 157 -13.50 1.15 -10.16
N LEU A 158 -13.19 0.31 -9.17
CA LEU A 158 -13.98 0.15 -7.94
C LEU A 158 -13.94 1.42 -7.10
N ILE A 159 -12.75 1.98 -6.88
CA ILE A 159 -12.55 3.21 -6.13
C ILE A 159 -13.22 4.38 -6.85
N SER A 160 -13.07 4.49 -8.17
CA SER A 160 -13.69 5.56 -8.98
C SER A 160 -15.21 5.52 -8.90
N ARG A 161 -15.83 4.34 -9.00
CA ARG A 161 -17.29 4.18 -8.83
C ARG A 161 -17.75 4.50 -7.42
N ALA A 162 -16.98 4.13 -6.41
CA ALA A 162 -17.27 4.47 -5.03
C ALA A 162 -17.19 5.99 -4.80
N ALA A 163 -16.20 6.66 -5.40
CA ALA A 163 -16.09 8.13 -5.40
C ALA A 163 -17.29 8.80 -6.07
N GLN A 164 -17.77 8.26 -7.20
CA GLN A 164 -18.99 8.74 -7.87
C GLN A 164 -20.25 8.57 -7.01
N SER A 165 -20.29 7.53 -6.19
CA SER A 165 -21.42 7.23 -5.30
C SER A 165 -21.44 8.13 -4.06
N GLY A 166 -20.33 8.81 -3.76
CA GLY A 166 -20.21 9.78 -2.69
C GLY A 166 -19.16 9.43 -1.64
N PHE A 167 -18.89 10.38 -0.76
CA PHE A 167 -17.79 10.32 0.21
C PHE A 167 -17.85 9.09 1.14
N SER A 168 -19.06 8.69 1.60
CA SER A 168 -19.18 7.53 2.48
C SER A 168 -18.81 6.21 1.79
N SER A 169 -19.17 6.03 0.51
CA SER A 169 -18.84 4.82 -0.25
C SER A 169 -17.36 4.78 -0.59
N TYR A 170 -16.79 5.93 -0.97
CA TYR A 170 -15.36 6.08 -1.18
C TYR A 170 -14.54 5.72 0.07
N GLY A 171 -14.89 6.30 1.22
CA GLY A 171 -14.23 5.99 2.49
C GLY A 171 -14.32 4.51 2.85
N LEU A 172 -15.46 3.85 2.61
CA LEU A 172 -15.61 2.42 2.84
C LEU A 172 -14.66 1.59 1.98
N ILE A 173 -14.53 1.91 0.68
CA ILE A 173 -13.61 1.21 -0.21
C ILE A 173 -12.15 1.48 0.19
N LEU A 174 -11.78 2.71 0.57
CA LEU A 174 -10.43 2.99 1.05
C LEU A 174 -10.12 2.27 2.37
N ALA A 175 -11.09 2.17 3.28
CA ALA A 175 -10.92 1.40 4.51
C ALA A 175 -10.69 -0.08 4.23
N ALA A 176 -11.53 -0.69 3.37
CA ALA A 176 -11.37 -2.07 2.96
C ALA A 176 -10.04 -2.31 2.24
N LEU A 177 -9.63 -1.38 1.37
CA LEU A 177 -8.34 -1.46 0.69
C LEU A 177 -7.17 -1.38 1.67
N SER A 178 -7.21 -0.46 2.64
CA SER A 178 -6.19 -0.33 3.68
C SER A 178 -6.04 -1.61 4.49
N LEU A 179 -7.16 -2.20 4.92
CA LEU A 179 -7.16 -3.49 5.63
C LEU A 179 -6.63 -4.63 4.76
N ASN A 180 -6.93 -4.64 3.47
CA ASN A 180 -6.38 -5.61 2.53
C ASN A 180 -4.87 -5.42 2.35
N VAL A 181 -4.38 -4.19 2.22
CA VAL A 181 -2.93 -3.92 2.12
C VAL A 181 -2.22 -4.39 3.39
N ALA A 182 -2.79 -4.16 4.58
CA ALA A 182 -2.26 -4.71 5.82
C ALA A 182 -2.26 -6.26 5.82
N PHE A 183 -3.36 -6.88 5.38
CA PHE A 183 -3.46 -8.34 5.30
C PHE A 183 -2.43 -8.95 4.35
N PHE A 184 -2.30 -8.40 3.14
CA PHE A 184 -1.32 -8.89 2.16
C PHE A 184 0.11 -8.69 2.66
N ASN A 185 0.41 -7.57 3.33
CA ASN A 185 1.72 -7.34 3.93
C ASN A 185 2.02 -8.23 5.14
N LEU A 186 1.07 -8.99 5.68
CA LEU A 186 1.34 -10.03 6.68
C LEU A 186 1.68 -11.38 6.06
N ILE A 187 1.43 -11.58 4.76
CA ILE A 187 1.73 -12.85 4.11
C ILE A 187 3.25 -13.04 4.05
N PRO A 188 3.79 -14.21 4.41
CA PRO A 188 5.23 -14.48 4.40
C PRO A 188 5.75 -14.73 2.97
N LEU A 189 5.57 -13.75 2.09
CA LEU A 189 6.16 -13.72 0.76
C LEU A 189 7.20 -12.59 0.71
N PRO A 190 8.39 -12.81 0.14
CA PRO A 190 9.51 -11.87 0.28
C PRO A 190 9.30 -10.45 -0.28
N PHE A 191 8.35 -10.28 -1.20
CA PHE A 191 8.01 -8.96 -1.76
C PHE A 191 7.04 -8.15 -0.88
N PHE A 192 6.45 -8.79 0.13
CA PHE A 192 5.65 -8.16 1.18
C PHE A 192 6.48 -8.04 2.47
N ASP A 193 6.11 -7.11 3.35
CA ASP A 193 6.79 -6.92 4.65
C ASP A 193 6.85 -8.23 5.46
N GLY A 194 5.80 -9.05 5.35
CA GLY A 194 5.64 -10.33 6.03
C GLY A 194 6.74 -11.34 5.71
N GLY A 195 7.33 -11.27 4.51
CA GLY A 195 8.47 -12.12 4.15
C GLY A 195 9.72 -11.77 4.95
N GLN A 196 10.06 -10.48 5.02
CA GLN A 196 11.16 -9.99 5.86
C GLN A 196 10.87 -10.21 7.35
N LEU A 197 9.61 -9.99 7.75
CA LEU A 197 9.16 -10.23 9.12
C LEU A 197 9.38 -11.68 9.54
N LEU A 198 9.06 -12.64 8.67
CA LEU A 198 9.31 -14.07 8.92
C LEU A 198 10.80 -14.35 9.09
N VAL A 199 11.64 -13.84 8.19
CA VAL A 199 13.11 -13.98 8.27
C VAL A 199 13.63 -13.44 9.60
N TYR A 200 13.38 -12.17 9.91
CA TYR A 200 13.90 -11.57 11.14
C TYR A 200 13.30 -12.18 12.40
N SER A 201 12.09 -12.73 12.34
CA SER A 201 11.54 -13.51 13.45
C SER A 201 12.32 -14.80 13.67
N ILE A 202 12.64 -15.54 12.60
CA ILE A 202 13.45 -16.77 12.68
C ILE A 202 14.86 -16.46 13.19
N GLU A 203 15.50 -15.40 12.69
CA GLU A 203 16.83 -14.96 13.14
C GLU A 203 16.81 -14.53 14.61
N ALA A 204 15.74 -13.87 15.07
CA ALA A 204 15.57 -13.51 16.48
C ALA A 204 15.47 -14.73 17.40
N PHE A 205 14.78 -15.79 16.97
CA PHE A 205 14.62 -17.02 17.76
C PHE A 205 15.87 -17.92 17.70
N THR A 206 16.56 -17.97 16.55
CA THR A 206 17.70 -18.87 16.34
C THR A 206 19.04 -18.23 16.69
N GLY A 207 19.11 -16.90 16.74
CA GLY A 207 20.35 -16.14 16.90
C GLY A 207 21.31 -16.25 15.72
N LYS A 208 20.89 -16.87 14.61
CA LYS A 208 21.71 -17.09 13.41
C LYS A 208 21.15 -16.27 12.26
N GLU A 209 22.04 -15.58 11.54
CA GLU A 209 21.69 -14.91 10.29
C GLU A 209 21.43 -15.97 9.21
N LEU A 210 20.34 -15.83 8.47
CA LEU A 210 20.01 -16.72 7.36
C LEU A 210 20.86 -16.36 6.13
N GLU A 211 21.33 -17.38 5.42
CA GLU A 211 22.13 -17.17 4.21
C GLU A 211 21.31 -16.40 3.16
N SER A 212 21.80 -15.21 2.77
CA SER A 212 21.07 -14.26 1.92
C SER A 212 20.81 -14.78 0.50
N THR A 213 21.65 -15.69 -0.01
CA THR A 213 21.58 -16.20 -1.40
C THR A 213 20.23 -16.86 -1.73
N THR A 214 19.71 -17.68 -0.81
CA THR A 214 18.43 -18.37 -1.01
C THR A 214 17.27 -17.39 -0.88
N TYR A 215 17.35 -16.45 0.05
CA TYR A 215 16.34 -15.41 0.22
C TYR A 215 16.24 -14.51 -1.01
N ASP A 216 17.38 -14.07 -1.56
CA ASP A 216 17.43 -13.20 -2.75
C ASP A 216 16.85 -13.89 -3.99
N LEU A 217 17.14 -15.19 -4.16
CA LEU A 217 16.57 -16.00 -5.24
C LEU A 217 15.05 -16.15 -5.07
N ILE A 218 14.57 -16.56 -3.89
CA ILE A 218 13.14 -16.70 -3.62
C ILE A 218 12.43 -15.36 -3.79
N SER A 219 13.05 -14.26 -3.37
CA SER A 219 12.53 -12.91 -3.53
C SER A 219 12.39 -12.53 -5.00
N THR A 220 13.43 -12.78 -5.79
CA THR A 220 13.42 -12.49 -7.22
C THR A 220 12.36 -13.34 -7.95
N LEU A 221 12.30 -14.64 -7.66
CA LEU A 221 11.30 -15.54 -8.24
C LEU A 221 9.87 -15.12 -7.86
N SER A 222 9.65 -14.75 -6.59
CA SER A 222 8.35 -14.29 -6.09
C SER A 222 7.93 -12.98 -6.75
N LEU A 223 8.86 -12.03 -6.93
CA LEU A 223 8.59 -10.77 -7.61
C LEU A 223 8.22 -11.00 -9.08
N VAL A 224 8.98 -11.83 -9.80
CA VAL A 224 8.69 -12.17 -11.21
C VAL A 224 7.33 -12.84 -11.32
N ALA A 225 7.04 -13.84 -10.47
CA ALA A 225 5.75 -14.52 -10.45
C ALA A 225 4.59 -13.55 -10.16
N PHE A 226 4.77 -12.63 -9.21
CA PHE A 226 3.78 -11.60 -8.88
C PHE A 226 3.55 -10.62 -10.03
N LEU A 227 4.60 -10.19 -10.72
CA LEU A 227 4.50 -9.31 -11.90
C LEU A 227 3.75 -10.02 -13.03
N VAL A 228 4.09 -11.27 -13.33
CA VAL A 228 3.38 -12.08 -14.34
C VAL A 228 1.91 -12.25 -13.96
N PHE A 229 1.62 -12.59 -12.70
CA PHE A 229 0.26 -12.68 -12.19
C PHE A 229 -0.51 -11.36 -12.36
N THR A 230 0.10 -10.24 -11.98
CA THR A 230 -0.50 -8.91 -12.10
C THR A 230 -0.78 -8.55 -13.56
N LEU A 231 0.11 -8.88 -14.49
CA LEU A 231 -0.10 -8.68 -15.92
C LEU A 231 -1.26 -9.53 -16.46
N VAL A 232 -1.32 -10.81 -16.09
CA VAL A 232 -2.40 -11.73 -16.50
C VAL A 232 -3.76 -11.24 -16.01
N ILE A 233 -3.86 -10.84 -14.73
CA ILE A 233 -5.12 -10.33 -14.17
C ILE A 233 -5.48 -8.97 -14.79
N SER A 234 -4.49 -8.09 -15.03
CA SER A 234 -4.72 -6.81 -15.70
C SER A 234 -5.26 -7.01 -17.12
N PHE A 235 -4.72 -7.98 -17.87
CA PHE A 235 -5.23 -8.32 -19.20
C PHE A 235 -6.68 -8.83 -19.12
N LYS A 236 -7.00 -9.68 -18.13
CA LYS A 236 -8.38 -10.12 -17.88
C LYS A 236 -9.32 -8.96 -17.53
N ASP A 237 -8.84 -7.97 -16.76
CA ASP A 237 -9.61 -6.76 -16.45
C ASP A 237 -9.90 -5.95 -17.72
N VAL A 238 -8.92 -5.76 -18.60
CA VAL A 238 -9.10 -5.07 -19.89
C VAL A 238 -10.14 -5.79 -20.75
N LEU A 239 -10.01 -7.11 -20.92
CA LEU A 239 -10.99 -7.90 -21.66
C LEU A 239 -12.41 -7.81 -21.06
N ARG A 240 -12.50 -7.76 -19.72
CA ARG A 240 -13.78 -7.60 -19.02
C ARG A 240 -14.40 -6.23 -19.28
N ILE A 241 -13.60 -5.17 -19.40
CA ILE A 241 -14.07 -3.82 -19.74
C ILE A 241 -14.63 -3.81 -21.17
N PHE A 242 -13.92 -4.39 -22.13
CA PHE A 242 -14.36 -4.43 -23.53
C PHE A 242 -15.59 -5.33 -23.76
N LYS A 243 -15.71 -6.46 -23.04
CA LYS A 243 -16.87 -7.36 -23.18
C LYS A 243 -18.17 -6.79 -22.57
N LYS A 244 -18.08 -5.73 -21.78
CA LYS A 244 -19.24 -5.07 -21.13
C LYS A 244 -19.67 -3.79 -21.86
N SER A 245 -18.96 -3.41 -22.93
CA SER A 245 -19.37 -2.39 -23.91
C SER A 245 -20.04 -3.05 -25.11
#